data_AF-A0A2B7USP6-F1
#
_entry.id   AF-A0A2B7USP6-F1
#
_cell.length_a   1.000
_cell.length_b   1.000
_cell.length_c   1.000
_cell.angle_alpha   90.00
_cell.angle_beta   90.00
_cell.angle_gamma   90.00
#
_symmetry.space_group_name_H-M   'P 1'
#
loop_
_entity.id
_entity.type
_entity.pdbx_description
1 polymer ?
#
loop_
_entity_poly.entity_id
_entity_poly.type
_entity_poly.pdbx_seq_one_letter_code
_entity_poly.pdbx_strand_id
1 'polypeptide(L)' 'MIQNQQSMVFSSYMDIYDLVVPTDNLLRKINDLIDFSFVYEELKDKYCHDNGR' A
#
# COMPACT_ATOMS: atom_id res chain seq x y z
N MET A 1 9.00 14.78 14.26
CA MET A 1 8.46 13.47 13.86
C MET A 1 7.35 13.74 12.87
N ILE A 2 7.57 13.45 11.59
CA ILE A 2 6.49 13.41 10.60
C ILE A 2 5.52 12.33 11.08
N GLN A 3 4.24 12.66 11.16
CA GLN A 3 3.24 11.64 11.44
C GLN A 3 3.31 10.64 10.29
N ASN A 4 3.74 9.41 10.56
CA ASN A 4 3.56 8.30 9.63
C ASN A 4 2.12 8.37 9.15
N GLN A 5 1.91 8.52 7.84
CA GLN A 5 0.58 8.49 7.27
C GLN A 5 0.04 7.07 7.44
N GLN A 6 -0.52 6.80 8.63
CA GLN A 6 -1.01 5.48 9.06
C GLN A 6 -2.22 5.03 8.25
N SER A 7 -2.90 5.96 7.58
CA SER A 7 -3.97 5.68 6.65
C SER A 7 -3.73 6.41 5.33
N MET A 8 -3.81 5.69 4.22
CA MET A 8 -3.98 6.32 2.92
C MET A 8 -5.32 7.05 2.95
N VAL A 9 -5.31 8.38 2.84
CA VAL A 9 -6.51 9.13 2.48
C VAL A 9 -6.79 8.76 1.03
N PHE A 10 -7.72 7.84 0.84
CA PHE A 10 -8.10 7.43 -0.48
C PHE A 10 -8.72 8.60 -1.24
N SER A 11 -8.41 8.66 -2.53
CA SER A 11 -9.05 9.56 -3.48
C SER A 11 -10.58 9.41 -3.37
N SER A 12 -11.32 10.50 -3.55
CA SER A 12 -12.79 10.46 -3.67
C SER A 12 -13.29 9.58 -4.82
N TYR A 13 -12.38 9.12 -5.68
CA TYR A 13 -12.65 8.29 -6.85
C TYR A 13 -12.10 6.87 -6.72
N MET A 14 -11.90 6.38 -5.49
CA MET A 14 -11.33 5.04 -5.29
C MET A 14 -12.18 3.95 -5.94
N ASP A 15 -13.51 4.14 -5.99
CA ASP A 15 -14.46 3.23 -6.63
C ASP A 15 -14.19 3.01 -8.13
N ILE A 16 -13.46 3.91 -8.80
CA ILE A 16 -13.05 3.73 -10.20
C ILE A 16 -12.11 2.52 -10.32
N TYR A 17 -11.28 2.25 -9.31
CA TYR A 17 -10.39 1.10 -9.30
C TYR A 17 -11.17 -0.22 -9.48
N ASP A 18 -12.26 -0.38 -8.72
CA ASP A 18 -13.11 -1.57 -8.78
C ASP A 18 -13.87 -1.69 -10.09
N LEU A 19 -14.20 -0.57 -10.73
CA LEU A 19 -14.88 -0.54 -12.02
C LEU A 19 -13.95 -0.89 -13.19
N VAL A 20 -12.70 -0.44 -13.15
CA VAL A 20 -11.76 -0.52 -14.28
C VAL A 20 -10.87 -1.75 -14.20
N VAL A 21 -10.57 -2.25 -12.99
CA VAL A 21 -9.67 -3.39 -12.79
C VAL A 21 -10.50 -4.65 -12.48
N PRO A 22 -10.57 -5.63 -13.41
CA PRO A 22 -11.31 -6.87 -13.19
C PRO A 22 -10.86 -7.60 -11.92
N THR A 23 -11.79 -8.28 -11.25
CA THR A 23 -11.49 -9.09 -10.05
C THR A 23 -10.53 -10.24 -10.34
N ASP A 24 -10.50 -10.72 -11.59
CA ASP A 24 -9.62 -11.81 -12.00
C ASP A 24 -8.21 -11.34 -12.41
N ASN A 25 -7.96 -10.03 -12.38
CA ASN A 25 -6.66 -9.45 -12.68
C ASN A 25 -5.57 -10.04 -11.79
N LEU A 26 -4.45 -10.43 -12.40
CA LEU A 26 -3.34 -11.09 -11.71
C LEU A 26 -2.78 -10.25 -10.55
N LEU A 27 -2.56 -8.96 -10.75
CA LEU A 27 -1.97 -8.09 -9.73
C LEU A 27 -2.95 -7.83 -8.57
N ARG A 28 -4.24 -7.70 -8.88
CA ARG A 28 -5.30 -7.61 -7.86
C ARG A 28 -5.33 -8.87 -6.99
N LYS A 29 -5.33 -10.05 -7.62
CA LYS A 29 -5.22 -11.34 -6.93
C LYS A 29 -3.95 -11.45 -6.09
N ILE A 30 -2.81 -11.01 -6.60
CA ILE A 30 -1.54 -11.03 -5.85
C ILE A 30 -1.64 -10.16 -4.60
N ASN A 31 -2.18 -8.94 -4.72
CA ASN A 31 -2.39 -8.05 -3.58
C ASN A 31 -3.39 -8.61 -2.55
N ASP A 32 -4.43 -9.29 -3.00
CA ASP A 32 -5.45 -9.87 -2.11
C ASP A 32 -4.96 -11.15 -1.41
N LEU A 33 -4.07 -11.92 -2.07
CA LEU A 33 -3.59 -13.21 -1.56
C LEU A 33 -2.32 -13.11 -0.71
N ILE A 34 -1.53 -12.05 -0.86
CA ILE A 34 -0.24 -11.90 -0.19
C ILE A 34 -0.33 -10.76 0.82
N ASP A 35 -0.05 -11.07 2.09
CA ASP A 35 0.17 -10.05 3.11
C ASP A 35 1.58 -9.44 2.93
N PHE A 36 1.64 -8.22 2.40
CA PHE A 36 2.89 -7.48 2.20
C PHE A 36 3.40 -6.75 3.44
N SER A 37 2.77 -6.92 4.61
CA SER A 37 3.21 -6.28 5.86
C SER A 37 4.66 -6.61 6.21
N PHE A 38 5.15 -7.80 5.82
CA PHE A 38 6.54 -8.21 6.05
C PHE A 38 7.57 -7.27 5.40
N VAL A 39 7.25 -6.67 4.25
CA VAL A 39 8.17 -5.77 3.54
C VAL A 39 8.45 -4.54 4.39
N TYR A 40 7.42 -3.98 5.01
CA TYR A 40 7.59 -2.85 5.92
C TYR A 40 8.42 -3.25 7.15
N GLU A 41 8.09 -4.39 7.77
CA GLU A 41 8.80 -4.88 8.95
C GLU A 41 10.29 -5.15 8.70
N GLU A 42 10.65 -5.61 7.49
CA GLU A 42 12.03 -5.87 7.11
C GLU A 42 12.82 -4.59 6.79
N LEU A 43 12.16 -3.60 6.20
CA LEU A 43 12.80 -2.37 5.74
C LEU A 43 12.83 -1.25 6.79
N LYS A 44 11.95 -1.28 7.80
CA LYS A 44 11.82 -0.19 8.78
C LYS A 44 13.14 0.18 9.46
N ASP A 45 13.99 -0.81 9.78
CA ASP A 45 15.26 -0.59 10.48
C ASP A 45 16.44 -0.36 9.52
N LYS A 46 16.21 -0.53 8.21
CA LYS A 46 17.22 -0.36 7.14
C LYS A 46 17.16 1.00 6.48
N TYR A 47 16.02 1.66 6.53
CA TYR A 47 15.82 3.00 5.99
C TYR A 47 15.89 4.05 7.08
N CYS A 48 16.50 5.18 6.76
CA CYS A 48 16.52 6.33 7.66
C CYS A 48 15.10 6.90 7.77
N HIS A 49 14.56 6.94 8.99
CA HIS A 49 13.23 7.50 9.28
C HIS A 49 13.08 8.98 8.92
N ASP A 50 14.21 9.65 8.69
CA ASP A 50 14.30 11.10 8.51
C ASP A 50 14.61 11.49 7.06
N ASN A 51 15.04 10.52 6.22
CA ASN A 51 15.43 10.72 4.82
C ASN A 51 14.46 9.98 3.88
N GLY A 52 13.23 10.46 3.81
CA GLY A 52 12.18 9.90 2.96
C GLY A 52 10.82 10.08 3.62
N ARG A 53 9.87 10.57 2.83
CA ARG A 53 8.51 11.05 3.19
C ARG A 53 7.99 10.74 4.59
#